data_AF-A0ABD4TAL2-F1
#
_entry.id   AF-A0ABD4TAL2-F1
#
_cell.length_a   1.000
_cell.length_b   1.000
_cell.length_c   1.000
_cell.angle_alpha   90.00
_cell.angle_beta   90.00
_cell.angle_gamma   90.00
#
_symmetry.space_group_name_H-M   'P 1'
#
loop_
_entity.id
_entity.type
_entity.pdbx_description
1 polymer ?
#
loop_
_entity_poly.entity_id
_entity_poly.type
_entity_poly.pdbx_seq_one_letter_code
_entity_poly.pdbx_strand_id
1 'polypeptide(L)'
;MVDTLLPGVALAIYALVNAVSFITYYRDKKSAKKNARRTPEKTLLVLALFGPFGAFAAMRAFRHKTQKTAFKLVPVFLCLHLVVAAAFVLGLV
;
A
#
# COMPACT_ATOMS: atom_id res chain seq x y z
N MET A 1 -7.03 28.22 11.26
CA MET A 1 -5.69 28.17 10.59
C MET A 1 -5.03 26.79 10.74
N VAL A 2 -5.36 26.04 11.79
CA VAL A 2 -5.00 24.61 11.93
C VAL A 2 -5.87 23.68 11.05
N ASP A 3 -7.05 24.13 10.67
CA ASP A 3 -8.13 23.38 10.00
C ASP A 3 -7.78 23.02 8.54
N THR A 4 -6.96 23.83 7.89
CA THR A 4 -6.41 23.58 6.55
C THR A 4 -5.05 22.89 6.56
N LEU A 5 -4.30 22.95 7.66
CA LEU A 5 -2.99 22.31 7.79
C LEU A 5 -3.12 20.81 8.15
N LEU A 6 -4.09 20.45 8.97
CA LEU A 6 -4.37 19.06 9.36
C LEU A 6 -4.57 18.11 8.16
N PRO A 7 -5.42 18.44 7.15
CA PRO A 7 -5.59 17.58 5.98
C PRO A 7 -4.33 17.51 5.11
N GLY A 8 -3.55 18.59 5.01
CA GLY A 8 -2.29 18.60 4.25
C GLY A 8 -1.22 17.68 4.86
N VAL A 9 -1.06 17.72 6.19
CA VAL A 9 -0.13 16.84 6.92
C VAL A 9 -0.60 15.38 6.84
N ALA A 10 -1.90 15.12 6.97
CA ALA A 10 -2.45 13.78 6.81
C ALA A 10 -2.18 13.20 5.42
N LEU A 11 -2.36 14.00 4.36
CA LEU A 11 -2.06 13.60 2.99
C LEU A 11 -0.57 13.30 2.79
N ALA A 12 0.31 14.11 3.37
CA ALA A 12 1.75 13.91 3.32
C ALA A 12 2.18 12.60 4.00
N ILE A 13 1.63 12.31 5.19
CA ILE A 13 1.88 11.04 5.90
C ILE A 13 1.36 9.87 5.05
N TYR A 14 0.17 9.99 4.47
CA TYR A 14 -0.39 8.94 3.61
C TYR A 14 0.47 8.69 2.36
N ALA A 15 0.99 9.75 1.74
CA ALA A 15 1.92 9.63 0.61
C ALA A 15 3.23 8.93 1.03
N LEU A 16 3.78 9.28 2.19
CA LEU A 16 4.96 8.64 2.77
C LEU A 16 4.75 7.14 3.00
N VAL A 17 3.62 6.74 3.60
CA VAL A 17 3.29 5.32 3.86
C VAL A 17 3.16 4.54 2.55
N ASN A 18 2.55 5.13 1.52
CA ASN A 18 2.48 4.53 0.19
C ASN A 18 3.86 4.41 -0.46
N ALA A 19 4.72 5.43 -0.34
CA ALA A 19 6.10 5.37 -0.85
C ALA A 19 6.92 4.26 -0.15
N VAL A 20 6.83 4.15 1.17
CA VAL A 20 7.50 3.08 1.94
C VAL A 20 6.99 1.70 1.53
N SER A 21 5.68 1.56 1.31
CA SER A 21 5.08 0.32 0.82
C SER A 21 5.60 -0.06 -0.56
N PHE A 22 5.69 0.91 -1.48
CA PHE A 22 6.25 0.70 -2.81
C PHE A 22 7.72 0.26 -2.76
N ILE A 23 8.55 0.96 -1.98
CA ILE A 23 9.98 0.65 -1.84
C ILE A 23 10.19 -0.75 -1.25
N THR A 24 9.36 -1.15 -0.29
CA THR A 24 9.48 -2.47 0.33
C THR A 24 9.17 -3.59 -0.65
N TYR A 25 8.12 -3.43 -1.46
CA TYR A 25 7.81 -4.36 -2.55
C TYR A 25 8.92 -4.40 -3.63
N TYR A 26 9.51 -3.25 -3.94
CA TYR A 26 10.65 -3.19 -4.86
C TYR A 26 11.88 -3.93 -4.30
N ARG A 27 12.18 -3.73 -3.01
CA ARG A 27 13.28 -4.44 -2.32
C ARG A 27 13.05 -5.94 -2.28
N ASP A 28 11.82 -6.41 -2.07
CA ASP A 28 11.49 -7.85 -2.12
C ASP A 28 11.83 -8.46 -3.49
N LYS A 29 11.49 -7.78 -4.60
CA LYS A 29 11.89 -8.21 -5.95
C LYS A 29 13.41 -8.25 -6.13
N LYS A 30 14.12 -7.25 -5.60
CA LYS A 30 15.60 -7.21 -5.68
C LYS A 30 16.23 -8.35 -4.87
N SER A 31 15.66 -8.69 -3.71
CA SER A 31 16.07 -9.83 -2.89
C SER A 31 15.79 -11.17 -3.57
N ALA A 32 14.67 -11.30 -4.28
CA ALA A 32 14.35 -12.49 -5.08
C ALA A 32 15.36 -12.74 -6.20
N LYS A 33 15.89 -11.67 -6.83
CA LYS A 33 16.95 -11.78 -7.86
C LYS A 33 18.32 -12.12 -7.29
N LYS A 34 18.58 -11.78 -6.01
CA LYS A 34 19.90 -11.97 -5.37
C LYS A 34 19.98 -13.25 -4.52
N ASN A 35 18.98 -14.14 -4.56
CA ASN A 35 18.87 -15.29 -3.64
C ASN A 35 19.05 -14.91 -2.15
N ALA A 36 18.72 -13.67 -1.82
CA ALA A 36 18.80 -13.16 -0.46
C ALA A 36 17.55 -13.57 0.35
N ARG A 37 17.63 -13.44 1.67
CA ARG A 37 16.53 -13.74 2.62
C ARG A 37 15.21 -13.13 2.12
N ARG A 38 14.24 -13.99 1.77
CA ARG A 38 12.92 -13.58 1.30
C ARG A 38 12.16 -12.89 2.44
N THR A 39 11.53 -11.75 2.15
CA THR A 39 10.71 -11.04 3.13
C THR A 39 9.43 -11.86 3.38
N PRO A 40 9.00 -12.05 4.64
CA PRO A 40 7.80 -12.83 4.91
C PRO A 40 6.58 -12.19 4.24
N GLU A 41 5.77 -13.01 3.59
CA GLU A 41 4.57 -12.55 2.86
C GLU A 41 3.61 -11.78 3.78
N LYS A 42 3.56 -12.15 5.07
CA LYS A 42 2.78 -11.45 6.10
C LYS A 42 3.17 -9.97 6.24
N THR A 43 4.46 -9.65 6.23
CA THR A 43 4.93 -8.26 6.37
C THR A 43 4.54 -7.43 5.16
N LEU A 44 4.59 -8.01 3.95
CA LEU A 44 4.17 -7.34 2.72
C LEU A 44 2.65 -7.09 2.69
N LEU A 45 1.86 -7.98 3.28
CA LEU A 45 0.41 -7.80 3.39
C LEU A 45 0.04 -6.74 4.43
N VAL A 46 0.72 -6.73 5.58
CA VAL A 46 0.53 -5.68 6.60
C VAL A 46 0.89 -4.32 6.01
N LEU A 47 1.99 -4.20 5.27
CA LEU A 47 2.33 -2.95 4.57
C LEU A 47 1.27 -2.57 3.54
N ALA A 48 0.75 -3.53 2.78
CA ALA A 48 -0.32 -3.28 1.81
C ALA A 48 -1.63 -2.84 2.47
N LEU A 49 -1.86 -3.19 3.74
CA LEU A 49 -3.01 -2.71 4.50
C LEU A 49 -2.88 -1.20 4.81
N PHE A 50 -1.67 -0.73 5.16
CA PHE A 50 -1.44 0.69 5.48
C PHE A 50 -1.17 1.57 4.25
N GLY A 51 -0.56 1.02 3.20
CA GLY A 51 -0.23 1.72 1.95
C GLY A 51 -0.68 0.96 0.71
N PRO A 52 -2.00 0.76 0.51
CA PRO A 52 -2.52 -0.07 -0.57
C PRO A 52 -2.22 0.47 -1.96
N PHE A 53 -2.18 1.81 -2.15
CA PHE A 53 -1.84 2.40 -3.45
C PHE A 53 -0.40 2.09 -3.84
N GLY A 54 0.54 2.28 -2.91
CA GLY A 54 1.96 1.98 -3.13
C GLY A 54 2.22 0.50 -3.35
N ALA A 55 1.57 -0.37 -2.57
CA ALA A 55 1.67 -1.81 -2.72
C ALA A 55 1.07 -2.30 -4.05
N PHE A 56 -0.10 -1.80 -4.43
CA PHE A 56 -0.75 -2.14 -5.71
C PHE A 56 0.05 -1.65 -6.92
N ALA A 57 0.55 -0.40 -6.87
CA ALA A 57 1.41 0.15 -7.91
C ALA A 57 2.69 -0.68 -8.08
N ALA A 58 3.34 -1.07 -6.99
CA ALA A 58 4.51 -1.95 -7.04
C ALA A 58 4.15 -3.33 -7.61
N MET A 59 3.05 -3.95 -7.17
CA MET A 59 2.60 -5.24 -7.71
C MET A 59 2.37 -5.19 -9.23
N ARG A 60 1.72 -4.13 -9.72
CA ARG A 60 1.40 -3.97 -11.14
C ARG A 60 2.65 -3.65 -11.96
N ALA A 61 3.53 -2.79 -11.45
CA ALA A 61 4.81 -2.45 -12.10
C ALA A 61 5.74 -3.66 -12.20
N PHE A 62 5.74 -4.52 -11.17
CA PHE A 62 6.68 -5.62 -11.10
C PHE A 62 6.13 -6.98 -11.53
N ARG A 63 4.80 -7.10 -11.77
CA ARG A 63 4.07 -8.36 -12.00
C ARG A 63 4.50 -9.47 -11.04
N HIS A 64 4.81 -9.08 -9.80
CA HIS A 64 5.42 -9.95 -8.82
C HIS A 64 4.34 -10.52 -7.91
N LYS A 65 4.30 -11.86 -7.77
CA LYS A 65 3.38 -12.60 -6.89
C LYS A 65 1.88 -12.33 -7.08
N THR A 66 1.42 -12.01 -8.29
CA THR A 66 -0.02 -11.88 -8.62
C THR A 66 -0.82 -13.19 -8.55
N GLN A 67 -0.15 -14.35 -8.57
CA GLN A 67 -0.79 -15.68 -8.51
C GLN A 67 -0.98 -16.20 -7.07
N LYS A 68 -0.36 -15.57 -6.08
CA LYS A 68 -0.48 -16.00 -4.68
C LYS A 68 -1.79 -15.45 -4.10
N THR A 69 -2.62 -16.35 -3.55
CA THR A 69 -3.95 -16.01 -2.98
C THR A 69 -3.89 -14.85 -1.99
N ALA A 70 -2.83 -14.78 -1.19
CA ALA A 70 -2.64 -13.71 -0.23
C ALA A 70 -2.50 -12.32 -0.88
N PHE A 71 -1.85 -12.21 -2.05
CA PHE A 71 -1.68 -10.92 -2.74
C PHE A 71 -2.94 -10.47 -3.50
N LYS A 72 -3.92 -11.36 -3.70
CA LYS A 72 -5.26 -10.96 -4.18
C LYS A 72 -5.99 -10.05 -3.18
N LEU A 73 -5.56 -10.01 -1.91
CA LEU A 73 -6.11 -9.10 -0.90
C LEU A 73 -5.70 -7.65 -1.10
N VAL A 74 -4.59 -7.36 -1.79
CA VAL A 74 -4.12 -5.97 -1.94
C VAL A 74 -5.04 -5.08 -2.78
N PRO A 75 -5.58 -5.51 -3.93
CA PRO A 75 -6.65 -4.74 -4.59
C PRO A 75 -7.91 -4.61 -3.72
N VAL A 76 -8.22 -5.58 -2.86
CA VAL A 76 -9.34 -5.47 -1.91
C VAL A 76 -9.07 -4.38 -0.86
N PHE A 77 -7.86 -4.32 -0.30
CA PHE A 77 -7.46 -3.27 0.65
C PHE A 77 -7.48 -1.88 0.01
N LEU A 78 -7.11 -1.78 -1.27
CA LEU A 78 -7.22 -0.55 -2.05
C LEU A 78 -8.68 -0.11 -2.23
N CYS A 79 -9.56 -1.02 -2.66
CA CYS A 79 -10.99 -0.75 -2.76
C CYS A 79 -11.58 -0.34 -1.42
N LEU A 80 -11.21 -1.01 -0.32
CA LEU A 80 -11.68 -0.68 1.02
C LEU A 80 -11.27 0.75 1.41
N HIS A 81 -10.02 1.14 1.19
CA HIS A 81 -9.56 2.51 1.47
C HIS A 81 -10.28 3.56 0.62
N LEU A 82 -10.53 3.26 -0.66
CA LEU A 82 -11.29 4.14 -1.54
C LEU A 82 -12.74 4.30 -1.08
N VAL A 83 -13.40 3.21 -0.66
CA VAL A 83 -14.78 3.24 -0.15
C VAL A 83 -14.85 4.04 1.15
N VAL A 84 -13.93 3.82 2.09
CA VAL A 84 -13.88 4.57 3.35
C VAL A 84 -13.61 6.06 3.08
N ALA A 85 -12.66 6.38 2.21
CA ALA A 85 -12.38 7.76 1.82
C ALA A 85 -13.59 8.42 1.15
N ALA A 86 -14.28 7.70 0.25
CA ALA A 86 -15.50 8.20 -0.39
C ALA A 86 -16.63 8.41 0.62
N ALA A 87 -16.84 7.49 1.56
CA ALA A 87 -17.84 7.64 2.62
C ALA A 87 -17.57 8.86 3.50
N PHE A 88 -16.30 9.10 3.84
CA PHE A 88 -15.88 10.28 4.60
C PHE A 88 -16.11 11.59 3.81
N VAL A 89 -15.79 11.59 2.51
CA VAL A 89 -16.04 12.75 1.62
C VAL A 89 -17.54 13.01 1.44
N LEU A 90 -18.36 11.96 1.37
CA LEU A 90 -19.81 12.06 1.26
C LEU A 90 -20.49 12.44 2.58
N GLY A 91 -19.74 12.59 3.68
CA GLY A 91 -20.28 12.93 5.00
C GLY A 91 -21.14 11.83 5.61
N LEU A 92 -20.93 10.58 5.19
CA LEU A 92 -21.61 9.41 5.77
C LEU A 92 -20.98 8.95 7.09
N VAL A 93 -19.83 9.53 7.47
CA VAL A 93 -19.06 9.27 8.70
C VAL A 93 -18.61 10.59 9.29
#